data_AF-A0A654BUH7-F1
#
_entry.id   AF-A0A654BUH7-F1
#
_cell.length_a   1.000
_cell.length_b   1.000
_cell.length_c   1.000
_cell.angle_alpha   90.00
_cell.angle_beta   90.00
_cell.angle_gamma   90.00
#
_symmetry.space_group_name_H-M   'P 1'
#
loop_
_entity.id
_entity.type
_entity.pdbx_description
1 polymer ?
#
loop_
_entity_poly.entity_id
_entity_poly.type
_entity_poly.pdbx_seq_one_letter_code
_entity_poly.pdbx_strand_id
1 'polypeptide(L)'
;MPDHAPLPQTVAELHALVLEQQASMAKMRQEIAERDREIVERDRELERLKAQIDKLRRMHFGRKSEQVDRQIDRLETQLEDLAAGSGVADVRRARARASSSGAAAASAKEALPDHLTREERVLKPDSICPKCNNAMDSLGEDVSEQLARVTAMFKVIRTIRRKRICAGCGHIVQPPMPGLPIERSIAHPSLLAEIIVSKYANHTPLYRQSEIAARDGVRLDRATMARWVGQCEELCRLLTEALRRYTMSAAKLHADDTPIPVLAPGNKKTKTGRLWVYVRDDRRSGSSEPAAVWFAYSPDRKGIQPQTHLAGFEGVLQADGYAGFNELTESGKLCLASCWDHARRYVFNVHETAPSETTKQWLDMIGDLYEIEATIRGKPPDERRRARREKSTPLLGLLEMSMREKLATLWPKAPLVEAINYSLNRWDGLTLFCDDGRVEISNVLAENALRCVALGRRNFMFAGSDSGGERAAAMYSLIGSCKLNNINPRAYLEFVLTHIADHQANRIDELLPWNVAKHLLPSTPTSL
;
A
#
# COMPACT_ATOMS: atom_id res chain seq x y z
N MET A 1 -31.06 23.84 -46.29
CA MET A 1 -32.13 24.75 -45.86
C MET A 1 -33.00 23.97 -44.90
N PRO A 2 -32.93 24.20 -43.58
CA PRO A 2 -33.88 23.60 -42.66
C PRO A 2 -35.27 24.18 -42.97
N ASP A 3 -36.25 23.29 -43.07
CA ASP A 3 -37.65 23.60 -43.37
C ASP A 3 -38.21 24.44 -42.22
N HIS A 4 -38.14 25.78 -42.36
CA HIS A 4 -38.75 26.68 -41.40
C HIS A 4 -40.25 26.61 -41.58
N ALA A 5 -40.98 26.23 -40.52
CA ALA A 5 -42.43 26.32 -40.48
C ALA A 5 -42.88 27.71 -40.96
N PRO A 6 -43.95 27.81 -41.77
CA PRO A 6 -44.38 29.08 -42.35
C PRO A 6 -44.59 30.11 -41.24
N LEU A 7 -44.00 31.30 -41.42
CA LEU A 7 -44.12 32.40 -40.47
C LEU A 7 -45.61 32.76 -40.28
N PRO A 8 -46.07 32.97 -39.04
CA PRO A 8 -47.46 33.29 -38.75
C PRO A 8 -47.90 34.53 -39.54
N GLN A 9 -49.03 34.44 -40.24
CA GLN A 9 -49.54 35.49 -41.13
C GLN A 9 -50.58 36.40 -40.44
N THR A 10 -51.02 36.02 -39.24
CA THR A 10 -51.95 36.81 -38.42
C THR A 10 -51.40 37.10 -37.02
N VAL A 11 -51.83 38.21 -36.41
CA VAL A 11 -51.47 38.57 -35.02
C VAL A 11 -51.90 37.48 -34.04
N ALA A 12 -53.01 36.78 -34.31
CA ALA A 12 -53.49 35.66 -33.50
C ALA A 12 -52.54 34.45 -33.56
N GLU A 13 -52.03 34.10 -34.74
CA GLU A 13 -51.03 33.03 -34.91
C GLU A 13 -49.69 33.39 -34.23
N LEU A 14 -49.27 34.66 -34.30
CA LEU A 14 -48.07 35.13 -33.63
C LEU A 14 -48.20 35.10 -32.10
N HIS A 15 -49.37 35.47 -31.56
CA HIS A 15 -49.68 35.32 -30.12
C HIS A 15 -49.66 33.85 -29.69
N ALA A 16 -50.23 32.94 -30.48
CA ALA A 16 -50.22 31.52 -30.19
C ALA A 16 -48.80 30.93 -30.17
N LEU A 17 -47.96 31.31 -31.15
CA LEU A 17 -46.56 30.88 -31.22
C LEU A 17 -45.73 31.41 -30.03
N VAL A 18 -45.96 32.66 -29.61
CA VAL A 18 -45.27 33.25 -28.44
C VAL A 18 -45.67 32.53 -27.15
N LEU A 19 -46.96 32.18 -26.98
CA LEU A 19 -47.43 31.42 -25.82
C LEU A 19 -46.84 30.00 -25.81
N GLU A 20 -46.76 29.33 -26.97
CA GLU A 20 -46.14 28.01 -27.11
C GLU A 20 -44.63 28.07 -26.81
N GLN A 21 -43.93 29.09 -27.31
CA GLN A 21 -42.50 29.30 -27.03
C GLN A 21 -42.25 29.62 -25.55
N GLN A 22 -43.11 30.42 -24.91
CA GLN A 22 -43.05 30.70 -23.47
C GLN A 22 -43.28 29.43 -22.64
N ALA A 23 -44.24 28.59 -23.01
CA ALA A 23 -44.49 27.30 -22.35
C ALA A 23 -43.30 26.35 -22.51
N SER A 24 -42.70 26.28 -23.71
CA SER A 24 -41.51 25.49 -24.00
C SER A 24 -40.29 25.95 -23.18
N MET A 25 -40.05 27.27 -23.10
CA MET A 25 -38.98 27.83 -22.27
C MET A 25 -39.21 27.58 -20.77
N ALA A 26 -40.45 27.67 -20.29
CA ALA A 26 -40.79 27.37 -18.90
C ALA A 26 -40.51 25.90 -18.56
N LYS A 27 -40.88 24.97 -19.46
CA LYS A 27 -40.59 23.55 -19.32
C LYS A 27 -39.08 23.27 -19.30
N MET A 28 -38.31 23.85 -20.22
CA MET A 28 -36.85 23.69 -20.22
C MET A 28 -36.20 24.25 -18.95
N ARG A 29 -36.66 25.40 -18.44
CA ARG A 29 -36.17 25.97 -17.18
C ARG A 29 -36.46 25.06 -15.98
N GLN A 30 -37.63 24.44 -15.95
CA GLN A 30 -37.99 23.47 -14.91
C GLN A 30 -37.09 22.23 -14.96
N GLU A 31 -36.85 21.68 -16.15
CA GLU A 31 -35.96 20.53 -16.33
C GLU A 31 -34.49 20.85 -15.99
N ILE A 32 -34.02 22.08 -16.28
CA ILE A 32 -32.67 22.52 -15.89
C ILE A 32 -32.58 22.64 -14.36
N ALA A 33 -33.59 23.26 -13.72
CA ALA A 33 -33.61 23.41 -12.28
C ALA A 33 -33.68 22.06 -11.55
N GLU A 34 -34.38 21.08 -12.11
CA GLU A 34 -34.43 19.71 -11.58
C GLU A 34 -33.07 19.01 -11.70
N ARG A 35 -32.43 19.08 -12.88
CA ARG A 35 -31.08 18.55 -13.10
C ARG A 35 -30.04 19.20 -12.18
N ASP A 36 -30.08 20.51 -12.01
CA ASP A 36 -29.14 21.23 -11.14
C ASP A 36 -29.29 20.81 -9.67
N ARG A 37 -30.51 20.50 -9.21
CA ARG A 37 -30.74 19.92 -7.87
C ARG A 37 -30.13 18.53 -7.74
N GLU A 38 -30.33 17.65 -8.73
CA GLU A 38 -29.73 16.31 -8.72
C GLU A 38 -28.20 16.36 -8.67
N ILE A 39 -27.58 17.33 -9.34
CA ILE A 39 -26.13 17.53 -9.33
C ILE A 39 -25.65 17.94 -7.93
N VAL A 40 -26.30 18.94 -7.32
CA VAL A 40 -25.94 19.42 -5.98
C VAL A 40 -26.10 18.30 -4.95
N GLU A 41 -27.14 17.48 -5.08
CA GLU A 41 -27.36 16.32 -4.22
C GLU A 41 -26.25 15.27 -4.38
N ARG A 42 -25.87 14.98 -5.63
CA ARG A 42 -24.81 14.02 -5.95
C ARG A 42 -23.42 14.49 -5.53
N ASP A 43 -23.09 15.77 -5.69
CA ASP A 43 -21.83 16.35 -5.24
C ASP A 43 -21.71 16.34 -3.71
N ARG A 44 -22.82 16.58 -2.99
CA ARG A 44 -22.88 16.43 -1.53
C ARG A 44 -22.63 14.98 -1.10
N GLU A 45 -23.16 14.01 -1.85
CA GLU A 45 -22.93 12.60 -1.56
C GLU A 45 -21.46 12.19 -1.83
N LEU A 46 -20.84 12.71 -2.89
CA LEU A 46 -19.40 12.51 -3.14
C LEU A 46 -18.55 13.03 -1.97
N GLU A 47 -18.79 14.26 -1.49
CA GLU A 47 -18.07 14.81 -0.35
C GLU A 47 -18.33 14.04 0.95
N ARG A 48 -19.57 13.58 1.17
CA ARG A 48 -19.93 12.72 2.30
C ARG A 48 -19.14 11.40 2.27
N LEU A 49 -19.10 10.72 1.12
CA LEU A 49 -18.38 9.46 0.96
C LEU A 49 -16.87 9.65 1.13
N LYS A 50 -16.27 10.71 0.55
CA LYS A 50 -14.86 11.06 0.77
C LYS A 50 -14.56 11.27 2.26
N ALA A 51 -15.37 12.09 2.94
CA ALA A 51 -15.20 12.34 4.37
C ALA A 51 -15.36 11.06 5.21
N GLN A 52 -16.27 10.16 4.81
CA GLN A 52 -16.44 8.87 5.46
C GLN A 52 -15.25 7.93 5.22
N ILE A 53 -14.72 7.85 4.00
CA ILE A 53 -13.52 7.08 3.68
C ILE A 53 -12.32 7.62 4.46
N ASP A 54 -12.10 8.93 4.49
CA ASP A 54 -11.00 9.54 5.23
C ASP A 54 -11.14 9.36 6.74
N LYS A 55 -12.37 9.44 7.25
CA LYS A 55 -12.66 9.13 8.65
C LYS A 55 -12.37 7.67 8.94
N LEU A 56 -12.81 6.74 8.09
CA LEU A 56 -12.54 5.31 8.25
C LEU A 56 -11.05 4.99 8.16
N ARG A 57 -10.32 5.58 7.19
CA ARG A 57 -8.86 5.48 7.05
C ARG A 57 -8.13 6.02 8.29
N ARG A 58 -8.57 7.16 8.85
CA ARG A 58 -8.03 7.73 10.10
C ARG A 58 -8.37 6.90 11.33
N MET A 59 -9.58 6.35 11.37
CA MET A 59 -10.05 5.42 12.42
C MET A 59 -9.46 4.01 12.24
N HIS A 60 -8.75 3.73 11.14
CA HIS A 60 -8.19 2.43 10.83
C HIS A 60 -6.92 2.14 11.64
N PHE A 61 -7.08 2.13 12.97
CA PHE A 61 -6.20 1.48 13.92
C PHE A 61 -7.03 1.04 15.14
N GLY A 62 -7.59 -0.16 15.12
CA GLY A 62 -8.11 -0.80 16.35
C GLY A 62 -9.38 -1.66 16.25
N ARG A 63 -10.15 -1.66 15.14
CA ARG A 63 -11.29 -2.59 14.98
C ARG A 63 -11.20 -3.37 13.66
N LYS A 64 -11.25 -4.70 13.78
CA LYS A 64 -11.37 -5.74 12.72
C LYS A 64 -11.01 -5.23 11.32
N SER A 65 -9.71 -5.24 11.02
CA SER A 65 -9.14 -4.70 9.79
C SER A 65 -9.95 -5.07 8.54
N GLU A 66 -10.29 -6.35 8.36
CA GLU A 66 -10.94 -6.79 7.13
C GLU A 66 -12.35 -6.21 6.89
N GLN A 67 -13.14 -5.92 7.92
CA GLN A 67 -14.52 -5.41 7.71
C GLN A 67 -14.49 -3.93 7.35
N VAL A 68 -13.58 -3.17 7.97
CA VAL A 68 -13.34 -1.76 7.67
C VAL A 68 -12.68 -1.64 6.29
N ASP A 69 -11.70 -2.48 5.97
CA ASP A 69 -11.07 -2.54 4.64
C ASP A 69 -12.14 -2.83 3.56
N ARG A 70 -12.99 -3.85 3.75
CA ARG A 70 -14.11 -4.14 2.81
C ARG A 70 -15.16 -3.02 2.75
N GLN A 71 -15.34 -2.27 3.83
CA GLN A 71 -16.24 -1.12 3.84
C GLN A 71 -15.62 0.05 3.08
N ILE A 72 -14.33 0.31 3.27
CA ILE A 72 -13.57 1.28 2.49
C ILE A 72 -13.62 0.89 1.01
N ASP A 73 -13.29 -0.36 0.65
CA ASP A 73 -13.34 -0.83 -0.74
C ASP A 73 -14.73 -0.61 -1.38
N ARG A 74 -15.82 -0.89 -0.65
CA ARG A 74 -17.19 -0.66 -1.12
C ARG A 74 -17.51 0.82 -1.29
N LEU A 75 -17.12 1.65 -0.33
CA LEU A 75 -17.34 3.10 -0.40
C LEU A 75 -16.48 3.72 -1.51
N GLU A 76 -15.26 3.24 -1.71
CA GLU A 76 -14.38 3.62 -2.81
C GLU A 76 -14.99 3.24 -4.15
N THR A 77 -15.53 2.03 -4.29
CA THR A 77 -16.25 1.61 -5.52
C THR A 77 -17.48 2.49 -5.76
N GLN A 78 -18.29 2.78 -4.73
CA GLN A 78 -19.44 3.67 -4.84
C GLN A 78 -19.03 5.10 -5.21
N LEU A 79 -17.94 5.59 -4.62
CA LEU A 79 -17.37 6.89 -4.95
C LEU A 79 -16.89 6.93 -6.41
N GLU A 80 -16.20 5.89 -6.87
CA GLU A 80 -15.75 5.72 -8.25
C GLU A 80 -16.94 5.74 -9.22
N ASP A 81 -18.00 4.97 -8.95
CA ASP A 81 -19.21 4.92 -9.78
C ASP A 81 -19.93 6.28 -9.83
N LEU A 82 -20.10 6.94 -8.68
CA LEU A 82 -20.74 8.26 -8.60
C LEU A 82 -19.89 9.35 -9.28
N ALA A 83 -18.57 9.30 -9.12
CA ALA A 83 -17.63 10.23 -9.75
C ALA A 83 -17.57 10.02 -11.26
N ALA A 84 -17.55 8.77 -11.73
CA ALA A 84 -17.65 8.42 -13.15
C ALA A 84 -18.97 8.92 -13.75
N GLY A 85 -20.09 8.75 -13.04
CA GLY A 85 -21.37 9.34 -13.40
C GLY A 85 -21.31 10.87 -13.51
N SER A 86 -20.52 11.53 -12.66
CA SER A 86 -20.30 12.98 -12.72
C SER A 86 -19.54 13.40 -13.95
N GLY A 87 -18.43 12.70 -14.25
CA GLY A 87 -17.68 12.93 -15.47
C GLY A 87 -18.55 12.79 -16.72
N VAL A 88 -19.46 11.81 -16.78
CA VAL A 88 -20.41 11.65 -17.90
C VAL A 88 -21.36 12.85 -17.97
N ALA A 89 -21.92 13.29 -16.84
CA ALA A 89 -22.80 14.46 -16.79
C ALA A 89 -22.07 15.76 -17.18
N ASP A 90 -20.82 15.94 -16.75
CA ASP A 90 -19.96 17.06 -17.11
C ASP A 90 -19.69 17.12 -18.61
N VAL A 91 -19.36 15.98 -19.22
CA VAL A 91 -19.15 15.91 -20.67
C VAL A 91 -20.44 16.21 -21.43
N ARG A 92 -21.60 15.69 -20.98
CA ARG A 92 -22.91 16.00 -21.58
C ARG A 92 -23.24 17.50 -21.46
N ARG A 93 -22.98 18.10 -20.30
CA ARG A 93 -23.17 19.54 -20.07
C ARG A 93 -22.22 20.38 -20.92
N ALA A 94 -20.95 20.02 -20.99
CA ALA A 94 -19.96 20.70 -21.82
C ALA A 94 -20.36 20.65 -23.31
N ARG A 95 -20.87 19.50 -23.80
CA ARG A 95 -21.40 19.38 -25.17
C ARG A 95 -22.66 20.24 -25.40
N ALA A 96 -23.58 20.29 -24.45
CA ALA A 96 -24.79 21.14 -24.55
C ALA A 96 -24.48 22.65 -24.41
N ARG A 97 -23.42 23.01 -23.66
CA ARG A 97 -22.92 24.38 -23.54
C ARG A 97 -22.09 24.81 -24.75
N ALA A 98 -21.39 23.91 -25.44
CA ALA A 98 -20.74 24.25 -26.71
C ALA A 98 -21.73 24.77 -27.78
N SER A 99 -23.02 24.45 -27.64
CA SER A 99 -24.12 25.00 -28.45
C SER A 99 -24.79 26.27 -27.91
N SER A 100 -24.40 26.78 -26.73
CA SER A 100 -24.94 28.03 -26.15
C SER A 100 -23.82 28.86 -25.50
N SER A 101 -23.58 30.07 -26.03
CA SER A 101 -22.46 30.95 -25.70
C SER A 101 -22.57 31.61 -24.30
N GLY A 102 -22.57 30.82 -23.23
CA GLY A 102 -22.58 31.30 -21.85
C GLY A 102 -21.32 30.92 -21.10
N ALA A 103 -20.60 31.92 -20.57
CA ALA A 103 -19.43 31.73 -19.73
C ALA A 103 -19.83 31.13 -18.37
N ALA A 104 -19.11 30.09 -17.93
CA ALA A 104 -19.33 29.44 -16.64
C ALA A 104 -18.19 29.78 -15.66
N ALA A 105 -18.54 29.92 -14.38
CA ALA A 105 -17.58 30.05 -13.28
C ALA A 105 -16.73 28.78 -13.16
N ALA A 106 -15.40 28.95 -13.10
CA ALA A 106 -14.46 27.86 -12.96
C ALA A 106 -14.46 27.31 -11.53
N SER A 107 -14.50 25.99 -11.38
CA SER A 107 -14.23 25.32 -10.10
C SER A 107 -12.75 25.45 -9.74
N ALA A 108 -12.44 25.47 -8.44
CA ALA A 108 -11.07 25.46 -7.94
C ALA A 108 -10.36 24.17 -8.40
N LYS A 109 -9.36 24.30 -9.27
CA LYS A 109 -8.52 23.18 -9.72
C LYS A 109 -7.52 22.81 -8.62
N GLU A 110 -7.31 21.52 -8.43
CA GLU A 110 -6.27 21.00 -7.55
C GLU A 110 -4.88 21.36 -8.13
N ALA A 111 -3.98 21.86 -7.27
CA ALA A 111 -2.65 22.28 -7.68
C ALA A 111 -1.78 21.07 -8.06
N LEU A 112 -1.04 21.17 -9.17
CA LEU A 112 -0.15 20.09 -9.63
C LEU A 112 1.19 20.12 -8.88
N PRO A 113 1.83 18.96 -8.61
CA PRO A 113 3.06 18.92 -7.79
C PRO A 113 4.22 19.76 -8.36
N ASP A 114 4.75 20.70 -7.58
CA ASP A 114 5.77 21.68 -8.00
C ASP A 114 7.09 21.08 -8.52
N HIS A 115 7.45 19.90 -8.05
CA HIS A 115 8.69 19.23 -8.44
C HIS A 115 8.68 18.67 -9.89
N LEU A 116 7.52 18.63 -10.55
CA LEU A 116 7.40 18.15 -11.93
C LEU A 116 7.84 19.23 -12.94
N THR A 117 8.42 18.83 -14.06
CA THR A 117 8.79 19.77 -15.13
C THR A 117 7.54 20.28 -15.85
N ARG A 118 7.45 21.61 -16.08
CA ARG A 118 6.39 22.25 -16.87
C ARG A 118 6.83 22.41 -18.32
N GLU A 119 6.04 21.90 -19.26
CA GLU A 119 6.20 22.18 -20.71
C GLU A 119 5.27 23.33 -21.07
N GLU A 120 5.82 24.52 -21.33
CA GLU A 120 5.04 25.70 -21.70
C GLU A 120 4.64 25.66 -23.19
N ARG A 121 3.34 25.76 -23.46
CA ARG A 121 2.79 25.91 -24.81
C ARG A 121 2.05 27.24 -24.92
N VAL A 122 2.74 28.26 -25.41
CA VAL A 122 2.19 29.60 -25.58
C VAL A 122 1.42 29.70 -26.89
N LEU A 123 0.10 29.90 -26.79
CA LEU A 123 -0.76 30.20 -27.95
C LEU A 123 -0.82 31.71 -28.13
N LYS A 124 -0.34 32.22 -29.26
CA LYS A 124 -0.31 33.66 -29.54
C LYS A 124 -1.39 34.02 -30.58
N PRO A 125 -2.20 35.07 -30.34
CA PRO A 125 -3.02 35.64 -31.40
C PRO A 125 -2.14 36.35 -32.43
N ASP A 126 -2.68 36.62 -33.62
CA ASP A 126 -2.02 37.48 -34.60
C ASP A 126 -1.73 38.86 -34.00
N SER A 127 -0.65 39.50 -34.43
CA SER A 127 -0.27 40.84 -33.94
C SER A 127 -1.14 41.98 -34.50
N ILE A 128 -2.10 41.65 -35.38
CA ILE A 128 -2.96 42.58 -36.08
C ILE A 128 -4.42 42.31 -35.71
N CYS A 129 -5.16 43.36 -35.37
CA CYS A 129 -6.55 43.25 -34.96
C CYS A 129 -7.43 42.80 -36.13
N PRO A 130 -8.16 41.68 -36.02
CA PRO A 130 -9.01 41.17 -37.11
C PRO A 130 -10.23 42.05 -37.41
N LYS A 131 -10.50 43.08 -36.61
CA LYS A 131 -11.63 44.01 -36.80
C LYS A 131 -11.22 45.34 -37.43
N CYS A 132 -10.07 45.91 -37.05
CA CYS A 132 -9.64 47.24 -37.48
C CYS A 132 -8.22 47.30 -38.07
N ASN A 133 -7.54 46.16 -38.17
CA ASN A 133 -6.23 46.00 -38.79
C ASN A 133 -5.07 46.80 -38.16
N ASN A 134 -5.26 47.30 -36.94
CA ASN A 134 -4.20 47.95 -36.14
C ASN A 134 -3.35 46.94 -35.37
N ALA A 135 -2.15 47.33 -34.96
CA ALA A 135 -1.31 46.53 -34.07
C ALA A 135 -1.98 46.32 -32.70
N MET A 136 -1.84 45.12 -32.12
CA MET A 136 -2.39 44.77 -30.81
C MET A 136 -1.30 44.69 -29.74
N ASP A 137 -1.58 45.25 -28.56
CA ASP A 137 -0.73 45.16 -27.36
C ASP A 137 -1.10 43.92 -26.52
N SER A 138 -0.16 43.46 -25.70
CA SER A 138 -0.38 42.36 -24.76
C SER A 138 -1.34 42.76 -23.62
N LEU A 139 -2.38 41.97 -23.38
CA LEU A 139 -3.32 42.17 -22.28
C LEU A 139 -3.54 40.86 -21.50
N GLY A 140 -2.75 40.67 -20.44
CA GLY A 140 -2.87 39.52 -19.54
C GLY A 140 -2.65 38.16 -20.21
N GLU A 141 -2.77 37.11 -19.41
CA GLU A 141 -2.73 35.73 -19.89
C GLU A 141 -3.62 34.85 -19.00
N ASP A 142 -4.27 33.86 -19.63
CA ASP A 142 -4.99 32.80 -18.94
C ASP A 142 -4.12 31.54 -18.93
N VAL A 143 -3.74 31.06 -17.74
CA VAL A 143 -2.90 29.87 -17.58
C VAL A 143 -3.76 28.66 -17.21
N SER A 144 -3.59 27.55 -17.94
CA SER A 144 -4.17 26.26 -17.57
C SER A 144 -3.09 25.18 -17.57
N GLU A 145 -2.88 24.56 -16.42
CA GLU A 145 -2.00 23.40 -16.31
C GLU A 145 -2.76 22.08 -16.59
N GLN A 146 -2.04 21.09 -17.12
CA GLN A 146 -2.52 19.72 -17.35
C GLN A 146 -1.43 18.73 -16.96
N LEU A 147 -1.80 17.66 -16.26
CA LEU A 147 -0.86 16.60 -15.92
C LEU A 147 -0.73 15.62 -17.09
N ALA A 148 0.40 15.66 -17.79
CA ALA A 148 0.73 14.71 -18.85
C ALA A 148 1.60 13.57 -18.31
N ARG A 149 1.30 12.33 -18.70
CA ARG A 149 2.18 11.18 -18.46
C ARG A 149 3.01 10.90 -19.70
N VAL A 150 4.31 11.16 -19.65
CA VAL A 150 5.25 10.74 -20.69
C VAL A 150 5.39 9.21 -20.62
N THR A 151 5.20 8.52 -21.75
CA THR A 151 5.25 7.06 -21.81
C THR A 151 6.54 6.51 -21.19
N ALA A 152 6.44 5.40 -20.46
CA ALA A 152 7.62 4.68 -19.99
C ALA A 152 8.42 4.20 -21.22
N MET A 153 9.53 4.89 -21.51
CA MET A 153 10.35 4.61 -22.69
C MET A 153 11.48 3.63 -22.34
N PHE A 154 11.64 2.58 -23.15
CA PHE A 154 12.83 1.76 -23.13
C PHE A 154 13.98 2.46 -23.86
N LYS A 155 15.16 2.51 -23.24
CA LYS A 155 16.38 3.03 -23.85
C LYS A 155 17.50 2.00 -23.82
N VAL A 156 18.35 2.02 -24.83
CA VAL A 156 19.57 1.20 -24.86
C VAL A 156 20.73 2.01 -24.29
N ILE A 157 21.35 1.50 -23.22
CA ILE A 157 22.57 2.10 -22.64
C ILE A 157 23.78 1.43 -23.27
N ARG A 158 24.49 2.15 -24.13
CA ARG A 158 25.71 1.67 -24.80
C ARG A 158 26.96 2.21 -24.09
N THR A 159 27.63 1.36 -23.32
CA THR A 159 28.90 1.72 -22.67
C THR A 159 30.08 1.51 -23.61
N ILE A 160 30.74 2.60 -24.03
CA ILE A 160 31.90 2.56 -24.92
C ILE A 160 33.18 2.85 -24.11
N ARG A 161 33.98 1.81 -23.88
CA ARG A 161 35.30 1.92 -23.23
C ARG A 161 36.40 2.12 -24.28
N ARG A 162 36.81 3.36 -24.53
CA ARG A 162 37.87 3.65 -25.51
C ARG A 162 39.25 3.28 -24.94
N LYS A 163 40.07 2.59 -25.75
CA LYS A 163 41.48 2.31 -25.45
C LYS A 163 42.32 3.50 -25.91
N ARG A 164 43.37 3.84 -25.16
CA ARG A 164 44.41 4.80 -25.56
C ARG A 164 45.76 4.13 -25.44
N ILE A 165 46.67 4.46 -26.36
CA ILE A 165 48.06 4.01 -26.33
C ILE A 165 48.97 5.21 -26.08
N CYS A 166 49.93 5.07 -25.17
CA CYS A 166 50.97 6.06 -24.96
C CYS A 166 51.98 5.98 -26.12
N ALA A 167 52.15 7.06 -26.86
CA ALA A 167 53.08 7.09 -28.00
C ALA A 167 54.55 6.91 -27.59
N GLY A 168 54.92 7.31 -26.37
CA GLY A 168 56.32 7.24 -25.90
C GLY A 168 56.75 5.86 -25.42
N CYS A 169 55.88 5.13 -24.70
CA CYS A 169 56.23 3.84 -24.10
C CYS A 169 55.35 2.66 -24.58
N GLY A 170 54.40 2.89 -25.49
CA GLY A 170 53.50 1.85 -25.99
C GLY A 170 52.44 1.36 -24.99
N HIS A 171 52.37 1.92 -23.77
CA HIS A 171 51.43 1.49 -22.74
C HIS A 171 49.97 1.75 -23.15
N ILE A 172 49.12 0.72 -23.09
CA ILE A 172 47.69 0.81 -23.44
C ILE A 172 46.86 0.90 -22.17
N VAL A 173 46.07 1.97 -22.05
CA VAL A 173 45.10 2.18 -20.96
C VAL A 173 43.68 2.07 -21.51
N GLN A 174 42.82 1.41 -20.75
CA GLN A 174 41.38 1.39 -20.98
C GLN A 174 40.68 1.47 -19.62
N PRO A 175 39.67 2.33 -19.43
CA PRO A 175 38.87 2.31 -18.22
C PRO A 175 38.27 0.91 -17.98
N PRO A 176 38.21 0.40 -16.73
CA PRO A 176 37.55 -0.86 -16.44
C PRO A 176 36.04 -0.77 -16.73
N MET A 177 35.38 -1.93 -16.87
CA MET A 177 33.93 -1.94 -16.87
C MET A 177 33.45 -1.73 -15.43
N PRO A 178 32.48 -0.84 -15.18
CA PRO A 178 31.74 -0.86 -13.92
C PRO A 178 31.13 -2.25 -13.68
N GLY A 179 31.04 -2.68 -12.43
CA GLY A 179 30.34 -3.91 -12.07
C GLY A 179 28.91 -3.86 -12.60
N LEU A 180 28.49 -4.97 -13.21
CA LEU A 180 27.10 -5.15 -13.63
C LEU A 180 26.46 -6.17 -12.67
N PRO A 181 25.20 -5.99 -12.28
CA PRO A 181 24.52 -6.97 -11.41
C PRO A 181 24.44 -8.35 -12.06
N ILE A 182 24.35 -8.40 -13.39
CA ILE A 182 24.35 -9.63 -14.16
C ILE A 182 25.27 -9.44 -15.36
N GLU A 183 26.39 -10.14 -15.37
CA GLU A 183 27.34 -10.09 -16.48
C GLU A 183 26.68 -10.52 -17.80
N ARG A 184 27.04 -9.81 -18.89
CA ARG A 184 26.56 -10.08 -20.26
C ARG A 184 25.02 -10.06 -20.42
N SER A 185 24.30 -9.50 -19.45
CA SER A 185 22.86 -9.31 -19.54
C SER A 185 22.50 -8.10 -20.39
N ILE A 186 21.38 -8.16 -21.10
CA ILE A 186 20.76 -6.99 -21.74
C ILE A 186 20.02 -6.11 -20.74
N ALA A 187 19.76 -6.61 -19.52
CA ALA A 187 18.97 -5.90 -18.52
C ALA A 187 19.86 -4.98 -17.69
N HIS A 188 19.63 -3.68 -17.84
CA HIS A 188 20.18 -2.65 -16.97
C HIS A 188 19.57 -2.75 -15.55
N PRO A 189 20.29 -2.35 -14.46
CA PRO A 189 19.75 -2.29 -13.09
C PRO A 189 18.35 -1.68 -12.98
N SER A 190 18.08 -0.60 -13.73
CA SER A 190 16.76 0.04 -13.76
C SER A 190 15.63 -0.87 -14.27
N LEU A 191 15.89 -1.69 -15.29
CA LEU A 191 14.92 -2.65 -15.82
C LEU A 191 14.71 -3.80 -14.84
N LEU A 192 15.79 -4.27 -14.21
CA LEU A 192 15.73 -5.32 -13.19
C LEU A 192 14.89 -4.87 -11.99
N ALA A 193 15.14 -3.66 -11.49
CA ALA A 193 14.38 -3.05 -10.40
C ALA A 193 12.89 -2.93 -10.76
N GLU A 194 12.56 -2.44 -11.96
CA GLU A 194 11.18 -2.34 -12.44
C GLU A 194 10.47 -3.70 -12.48
N ILE A 195 11.14 -4.73 -13.02
CA ILE A 195 10.58 -6.10 -13.11
C ILE A 195 10.27 -6.65 -11.70
N ILE A 196 11.19 -6.47 -10.77
CA ILE A 196 11.06 -6.97 -9.38
C ILE A 196 9.95 -6.22 -8.64
N VAL A 197 9.93 -4.89 -8.69
CA VAL A 197 8.90 -4.07 -8.03
C VAL A 197 7.53 -4.33 -8.64
N SER A 198 7.42 -4.38 -9.97
CA SER A 198 6.17 -4.70 -10.64
C SER A 198 5.64 -6.08 -10.22
N LYS A 199 6.52 -7.07 -10.00
CA LYS A 199 6.12 -8.41 -9.58
C LYS A 199 5.67 -8.47 -8.12
N TYR A 200 6.46 -7.94 -7.21
CA TYR A 200 6.29 -8.16 -5.77
C TYR A 200 5.56 -7.01 -5.06
N ALA A 201 5.69 -5.76 -5.54
CA ALA A 201 5.01 -4.61 -4.98
C ALA A 201 3.67 -4.32 -5.67
N ASN A 202 3.61 -4.48 -7.00
CA ASN A 202 2.43 -4.16 -7.82
C ASN A 202 1.68 -5.42 -8.29
N HIS A 203 2.12 -6.60 -7.84
CA HIS A 203 1.47 -7.89 -8.11
C HIS A 203 1.20 -8.18 -9.59
N THR A 204 2.07 -7.68 -10.48
CA THR A 204 2.00 -7.88 -11.94
C THR A 204 2.88 -9.08 -12.32
N PRO A 205 2.30 -10.24 -12.69
CA PRO A 205 3.07 -11.43 -13.04
C PRO A 205 3.94 -11.20 -14.27
N LEU A 206 5.03 -11.96 -14.39
CA LEU A 206 6.03 -11.78 -15.47
C LEU A 206 5.44 -11.87 -16.88
N TYR A 207 4.40 -12.68 -17.11
CA TYR A 207 3.75 -12.74 -18.43
C TYR A 207 3.05 -11.41 -18.77
N ARG A 208 2.40 -10.78 -17.80
CA ARG A 208 1.73 -9.49 -17.98
C ARG A 208 2.74 -8.37 -18.18
N GLN A 209 3.88 -8.43 -17.50
CA GLN A 209 5.00 -7.51 -17.75
C GLN A 209 5.55 -7.66 -19.19
N SER A 210 5.65 -8.89 -19.70
CA SER A 210 6.04 -9.16 -21.09
C SER A 210 5.07 -8.52 -22.09
N GLU A 211 3.76 -8.68 -21.86
CA GLU A 211 2.71 -8.08 -22.70
C GLU A 211 2.70 -6.55 -22.63
N ILE A 212 2.96 -5.98 -21.45
CA ILE A 212 3.09 -4.53 -21.28
C ILE A 212 4.28 -4.01 -22.09
N ALA A 213 5.46 -4.63 -21.96
CA ALA A 213 6.65 -4.24 -22.72
C ALA A 213 6.46 -4.40 -24.24
N ALA A 214 5.70 -5.40 -24.67
CA ALA A 214 5.41 -5.63 -26.09
C ALA A 214 4.59 -4.49 -26.74
N ARG A 215 3.81 -3.73 -25.96
CA ARG A 215 3.08 -2.55 -26.45
C ARG A 215 4.03 -1.42 -26.87
N ASP A 216 5.23 -1.39 -26.30
CA ASP A 216 6.31 -0.48 -26.66
C ASP A 216 7.31 -1.11 -27.64
N GLY A 217 6.94 -2.24 -28.26
CA GLY A 217 7.77 -2.95 -29.24
C GLY A 217 8.95 -3.75 -28.62
N VAL A 218 8.98 -3.91 -27.29
CA VAL A 218 10.07 -4.62 -26.60
C VAL A 218 9.67 -6.04 -26.23
N ARG A 219 10.42 -7.02 -26.72
CA ARG A 219 10.22 -8.43 -26.39
C ARG A 219 11.02 -8.81 -25.15
N LEU A 220 10.33 -8.98 -24.02
CA LEU A 220 10.91 -9.55 -22.79
C LEU A 220 10.42 -10.98 -22.58
N ASP A 221 11.29 -11.98 -22.76
CA ASP A 221 10.94 -13.38 -22.56
C ASP A 221 10.73 -13.72 -21.07
N ARG A 222 9.70 -14.53 -20.78
CA ARG A 222 9.31 -14.87 -19.40
C ARG A 222 10.37 -15.69 -18.66
N ALA A 223 11.00 -16.65 -19.32
CA ALA A 223 12.04 -17.48 -18.71
C ALA A 223 13.29 -16.63 -18.43
N THR A 224 13.60 -15.71 -19.33
CA THR A 224 14.69 -14.75 -19.16
C THR A 224 14.44 -13.82 -17.97
N MET A 225 13.24 -13.24 -17.84
CA MET A 225 12.89 -12.43 -16.67
C MET A 225 12.92 -13.25 -15.37
N ALA A 226 12.43 -14.49 -15.38
CA ALA A 226 12.48 -15.37 -14.21
C ALA A 226 13.93 -15.66 -13.78
N ARG A 227 14.83 -15.90 -14.75
CA ARG A 227 16.27 -16.07 -14.51
C ARG A 227 16.88 -14.80 -13.91
N TRP A 228 16.58 -13.63 -14.45
CA TRP A 228 17.07 -12.36 -13.90
C TRP A 228 16.62 -12.13 -12.46
N VAL A 229 15.36 -12.42 -12.13
CA VAL A 229 14.86 -12.31 -10.75
C VAL A 229 15.66 -13.23 -9.82
N GLY A 230 15.98 -14.46 -10.25
CA GLY A 230 16.82 -15.36 -9.45
C GLY A 230 18.25 -14.86 -9.27
N GLN A 231 18.87 -14.31 -10.31
CA GLN A 231 20.22 -13.75 -10.20
C GLN A 231 20.27 -12.51 -9.31
N CYS A 232 19.24 -11.65 -9.37
CA CYS A 232 19.15 -10.48 -8.50
C CYS A 232 18.96 -10.89 -7.04
N GLU A 233 18.21 -11.97 -6.78
CA GLU A 233 18.02 -12.45 -5.42
C GLU A 233 19.31 -13.03 -4.82
N GLU A 234 20.01 -13.88 -5.57
CA GLU A 234 21.32 -14.41 -5.13
C GLU A 234 22.31 -13.26 -4.86
N LEU A 235 22.34 -12.26 -5.75
CA LEU A 235 23.17 -11.06 -5.56
C LEU A 235 22.80 -10.29 -4.28
N CYS A 236 21.51 -10.25 -3.95
CA CYS A 236 21.00 -9.60 -2.73
C CYS A 236 21.03 -10.49 -1.49
N ARG A 237 21.58 -11.71 -1.54
CA ARG A 237 21.52 -12.67 -0.43
C ARG A 237 22.16 -12.13 0.85
N LEU A 238 23.36 -11.54 0.75
CA LEU A 238 24.05 -10.92 1.89
C LEU A 238 23.29 -9.71 2.46
N LEU A 239 22.63 -8.94 1.59
CA LEU A 239 21.81 -7.80 2.00
C LEU A 239 20.53 -8.24 2.72
N THR A 240 19.91 -9.32 2.24
CA THR A 240 18.74 -9.93 2.91
C THR A 240 19.13 -10.50 4.27
N GLU A 241 20.32 -11.11 4.39
CA GLU A 241 20.86 -11.57 5.65
C GLU A 241 21.19 -10.42 6.62
N ALA A 242 21.74 -9.31 6.11
CA ALA A 242 21.91 -8.09 6.89
C ALA A 242 20.59 -7.55 7.43
N LEU A 243 19.56 -7.52 6.59
CA LEU A 243 18.21 -7.12 6.99
C LEU A 243 17.63 -8.08 8.06
N ARG A 244 17.86 -9.40 7.92
CA ARG A 244 17.49 -10.40 8.93
C ARG A 244 18.17 -10.11 10.27
N ARG A 245 19.51 -9.93 10.29
CA ARG A 245 20.27 -9.59 11.50
C ARG A 245 19.73 -8.33 12.18
N TYR A 246 19.47 -7.29 11.41
CA TYR A 246 18.92 -6.04 11.93
C TYR A 246 17.50 -6.22 12.51
N THR A 247 16.65 -6.99 11.82
CA THR A 247 15.30 -7.31 12.32
C THR A 247 15.39 -8.07 13.64
N MET A 248 16.23 -9.11 13.69
CA MET A 248 16.41 -9.99 14.86
C MET A 248 17.12 -9.34 16.05
N SER A 249 17.77 -8.18 15.89
CA SER A 249 18.39 -7.47 17.02
C SER A 249 17.41 -6.64 17.84
N ALA A 250 16.12 -6.62 17.48
CA ALA A 250 15.08 -5.96 18.24
C ALA A 250 14.81 -6.66 19.58
N ALA A 251 14.36 -5.92 20.58
CA ALA A 251 13.90 -6.54 21.84
C ALA A 251 12.48 -7.14 21.74
N LYS A 252 11.74 -6.76 20.69
CA LYS A 252 10.39 -7.25 20.39
C LYS A 252 10.24 -7.45 18.89
N LEU A 253 9.64 -8.56 18.49
CA LEU A 253 9.24 -8.85 17.12
C LEU A 253 7.75 -9.15 17.04
N HIS A 254 7.12 -8.69 15.96
CA HIS A 254 5.81 -9.19 15.55
C HIS A 254 6.01 -10.36 14.60
N ALA A 255 5.27 -11.45 14.76
CA ALA A 255 5.33 -12.61 13.89
C ALA A 255 3.94 -13.13 13.50
N ASP A 256 3.83 -13.59 12.27
CA ASP A 256 2.64 -14.25 11.72
C ASP A 256 3.05 -15.04 10.47
N ASP A 257 2.13 -15.78 9.85
CA ASP A 257 2.41 -16.53 8.65
C ASP A 257 1.20 -16.69 7.70
N THR A 258 1.48 -16.77 6.40
CA THR A 258 0.43 -16.94 5.37
C THR A 258 0.75 -18.11 4.43
N PRO A 259 -0.26 -18.89 4.00
CA PRO A 259 -0.03 -19.98 3.07
C PRO A 259 0.33 -19.49 1.67
N ILE A 260 1.26 -20.16 1.00
CA ILE A 260 1.55 -19.95 -0.42
C ILE A 260 1.44 -21.28 -1.17
N PRO A 261 0.66 -21.34 -2.26
CA PRO A 261 0.65 -22.52 -3.12
C PRO A 261 1.99 -22.66 -3.85
N VAL A 262 2.60 -23.83 -3.80
CA VAL A 262 3.89 -24.14 -4.43
C VAL A 262 3.72 -25.37 -5.30
N LEU A 263 4.21 -25.36 -6.54
CA LEU A 263 4.12 -26.54 -7.40
C LEU A 263 4.87 -27.72 -6.76
N ALA A 264 4.25 -28.90 -6.85
CA ALA A 264 4.90 -30.17 -6.60
C ALA A 264 5.13 -30.88 -7.95
N PRO A 265 6.35 -30.77 -8.53
CA PRO A 265 6.65 -31.37 -9.83
C PRO A 265 6.27 -32.86 -9.88
N GLY A 266 5.70 -33.30 -11.01
CA GLY A 266 5.27 -34.69 -11.22
C GLY A 266 3.82 -35.00 -10.80
N ASN A 267 3.23 -34.21 -9.89
CA ASN A 267 1.93 -34.55 -9.29
C ASN A 267 0.73 -33.76 -9.83
N LYS A 268 0.94 -32.80 -10.76
CA LYS A 268 -0.07 -31.82 -11.24
C LYS A 268 -0.84 -31.11 -10.11
N LYS A 269 -0.26 -31.07 -8.90
CA LYS A 269 -0.83 -30.50 -7.69
C LYS A 269 0.11 -29.46 -7.11
N THR A 270 -0.43 -28.58 -6.27
CA THR A 270 0.36 -27.71 -5.41
C THR A 270 0.46 -28.32 -4.01
N LYS A 271 1.60 -28.09 -3.35
CA LYS A 271 1.73 -28.20 -1.90
C LYS A 271 1.58 -26.83 -1.26
N THR A 272 1.30 -26.79 0.02
CA THR A 272 1.15 -25.53 0.77
C THR A 272 2.44 -25.21 1.51
N GLY A 273 3.23 -24.29 0.95
CA GLY A 273 4.33 -23.66 1.69
C GLY A 273 3.80 -22.54 2.59
N ARG A 274 4.68 -21.96 3.41
CA ARG A 274 4.37 -20.81 4.27
C ARG A 274 5.38 -19.70 4.04
N LEU A 275 4.88 -18.46 4.06
CA LEU A 275 5.70 -17.27 4.24
C LEU A 275 5.44 -16.76 5.64
N TRP A 276 6.47 -16.87 6.48
CA TRP A 276 6.52 -16.29 7.82
C TRP A 276 6.95 -14.84 7.68
N VAL A 277 6.41 -13.97 8.52
CA VAL A 277 6.82 -12.58 8.62
C VAL A 277 7.35 -12.30 10.02
N TYR A 278 8.39 -11.50 10.09
CA TYR A 278 8.95 -10.96 11.32
C TYR A 278 9.11 -9.45 11.14
N VAL A 279 8.42 -8.66 11.97
CA VAL A 279 8.41 -7.19 11.85
C VAL A 279 9.03 -6.58 13.10
N ARG A 280 10.04 -5.75 12.87
CA ARG A 280 10.61 -4.80 13.83
C ARG A 280 9.98 -3.44 13.55
N ASP A 281 9.11 -2.97 14.44
CA ASP A 281 8.56 -1.61 14.37
C ASP A 281 8.12 -1.17 15.78
N ASP A 282 8.95 -0.34 16.40
CA ASP A 282 8.74 0.23 17.73
C ASP A 282 8.40 1.73 17.67
N ARG A 283 8.03 2.26 16.50
CA ARG A 283 7.64 3.67 16.37
C ARG A 283 6.41 4.01 17.21
N ARG A 284 5.51 3.04 17.39
CA ARG A 284 4.34 3.19 18.27
C ARG A 284 4.71 3.33 19.75
N SER A 285 5.89 2.87 20.16
CA SER A 285 6.46 3.04 21.51
C SER A 285 7.54 4.13 21.54
N GLY A 286 7.54 5.05 20.57
CA GLY A 286 8.40 6.23 20.56
C GLY A 286 9.82 6.01 20.00
N SER A 287 10.10 4.85 19.41
CA SER A 287 11.41 4.60 18.79
C SER A 287 11.59 5.40 17.49
N SER A 288 12.79 5.94 17.28
CA SER A 288 13.24 6.54 16.01
C SER A 288 13.98 5.56 15.11
N GLU A 289 14.18 4.32 15.56
CA GLU A 289 14.88 3.30 14.78
C GLU A 289 14.07 2.93 13.51
N PRO A 290 14.75 2.72 12.36
CA PRO A 290 14.09 2.29 11.13
C PRO A 290 13.28 1.01 11.32
N ALA A 291 12.05 1.01 10.81
CA ALA A 291 11.22 -0.19 10.81
C ALA A 291 11.72 -1.17 9.75
N ALA A 292 11.62 -2.47 10.02
CA ALA A 292 12.06 -3.51 9.10
C ALA A 292 11.09 -4.69 9.11
N VAL A 293 10.98 -5.34 7.95
CA VAL A 293 10.28 -6.60 7.82
C VAL A 293 11.16 -7.62 7.13
N TRP A 294 11.24 -8.80 7.73
CA TRP A 294 11.88 -9.96 7.16
C TRP A 294 10.85 -11.06 6.95
N PHE A 295 10.83 -11.62 5.74
CA PHE A 295 10.04 -12.79 5.39
C PHE A 295 10.95 -14.01 5.30
N ALA A 296 10.46 -15.14 5.80
CA ALA A 296 11.10 -16.44 5.67
C ALA A 296 10.15 -17.42 4.99
N TYR A 297 10.68 -18.22 4.07
CA TYR A 297 9.92 -19.29 3.42
C TYR A 297 10.14 -20.62 4.13
N SER A 298 9.09 -21.43 4.25
CA SER A 298 9.22 -22.84 4.60
C SER A 298 8.28 -23.72 3.75
N PRO A 299 8.63 -24.99 3.52
CA PRO A 299 7.81 -25.92 2.74
C PRO A 299 6.58 -26.44 3.50
N ASP A 300 6.50 -26.21 4.82
CA ASP A 300 5.38 -26.60 5.68
C ASP A 300 5.17 -25.60 6.83
N ARG A 301 4.11 -25.81 7.63
CA ARG A 301 3.77 -25.02 8.81
C ARG A 301 4.10 -25.77 10.12
N LYS A 302 5.25 -26.43 10.21
CA LYS A 302 5.65 -27.11 11.47
C LYS A 302 6.32 -26.14 12.43
N GLY A 303 6.20 -26.38 13.74
CA GLY A 303 6.84 -25.56 14.78
C GLY A 303 8.36 -25.46 14.65
N ILE A 304 9.02 -26.49 14.11
CA ILE A 304 10.47 -26.48 13.84
C ILE A 304 10.90 -25.32 12.92
N GLN A 305 10.01 -24.81 12.06
CA GLN A 305 10.32 -23.71 11.15
C GLN A 305 10.56 -22.40 11.90
N PRO A 306 9.59 -21.84 12.66
CA PRO A 306 9.84 -20.65 13.46
C PRO A 306 10.89 -20.87 14.55
N GLN A 307 11.05 -22.08 15.09
CA GLN A 307 12.17 -22.41 15.99
C GLN A 307 13.53 -22.21 15.34
N THR A 308 13.68 -22.67 14.10
CA THR A 308 14.92 -22.50 13.34
C THR A 308 15.16 -21.03 13.00
N HIS A 309 14.12 -20.30 12.60
CA HIS A 309 14.23 -18.87 12.27
C HIS A 309 14.63 -18.01 13.48
N LEU A 310 14.11 -18.35 14.66
CA LEU A 310 14.26 -17.59 15.91
C LEU A 310 15.30 -18.18 16.88
N ALA A 311 16.11 -19.15 16.46
CA ALA A 311 17.04 -19.88 17.34
C ALA A 311 18.02 -18.99 18.12
N GLY A 312 18.33 -17.79 17.61
CA GLY A 312 19.20 -16.80 18.28
C GLY A 312 18.48 -15.56 18.78
N PHE A 313 17.15 -15.52 18.74
CA PHE A 313 16.36 -14.37 19.18
C PHE A 313 16.03 -14.48 20.68
N GLU A 314 16.20 -13.38 21.39
CA GLU A 314 15.84 -13.25 22.81
C GLU A 314 14.97 -11.99 22.98
N GLY A 315 13.91 -12.08 23.79
CA GLY A 315 12.97 -10.97 23.99
C GLY A 315 11.50 -11.36 23.79
N VAL A 316 10.69 -10.42 23.32
CA VAL A 316 9.24 -10.62 23.20
C VAL A 316 8.86 -10.95 21.76
N LEU A 317 8.23 -12.09 21.54
CA LEU A 317 7.59 -12.43 20.27
C LEU A 317 6.09 -12.19 20.38
N GLN A 318 5.61 -11.17 19.69
CA GLN A 318 4.19 -10.89 19.57
C GLN A 318 3.61 -11.64 18.38
N ALA A 319 2.72 -12.59 18.64
CA ALA A 319 2.19 -13.48 17.63
C ALA A 319 0.69 -13.75 17.82
N ASP A 320 0.11 -14.46 16.85
CA ASP A 320 -1.19 -15.10 17.04
C ASP A 320 -1.07 -16.28 18.02
N GLY A 321 -2.21 -16.91 18.32
CA GLY A 321 -2.27 -18.06 19.23
C GLY A 321 -1.77 -19.38 18.64
N TYR A 322 -0.91 -19.37 17.61
CA TYR A 322 -0.44 -20.56 16.92
C TYR A 322 0.49 -21.40 17.81
N ALA A 323 0.09 -22.67 18.02
CA ALA A 323 0.77 -23.58 18.93
C ALA A 323 2.22 -23.91 18.54
N GLY A 324 2.61 -23.73 17.26
CA GLY A 324 4.00 -23.99 16.84
C GLY A 324 5.02 -22.99 17.40
N PHE A 325 4.57 -21.92 18.06
CA PHE A 325 5.44 -21.02 18.82
C PHE A 325 5.67 -21.45 20.27
N ASN A 326 4.90 -22.42 20.80
CA ASN A 326 4.94 -22.75 22.23
C ASN A 326 6.34 -23.21 22.71
N GLU A 327 6.99 -24.09 21.94
CA GLU A 327 8.33 -24.63 22.25
C GLU A 327 9.41 -23.53 22.35
N LEU A 328 9.20 -22.35 21.73
CA LEU A 328 10.14 -21.23 21.84
C LEU A 328 10.26 -20.67 23.26
N THR A 329 9.21 -20.81 24.07
CA THR A 329 9.17 -20.27 25.43
C THR A 329 9.86 -21.15 26.47
N GLU A 330 10.13 -22.42 26.15
CA GLU A 330 10.68 -23.40 27.10
C GLU A 330 12.07 -23.00 27.63
N SER A 331 12.86 -22.30 26.81
CA SER A 331 14.19 -21.80 27.20
C SER A 331 14.16 -20.62 28.17
N GLY A 332 12.99 -19.97 28.36
CA GLY A 332 12.84 -18.74 29.15
C GLY A 332 13.43 -17.48 28.52
N LYS A 333 14.13 -17.59 27.38
CA LYS A 333 14.74 -16.45 26.66
C LYS A 333 13.73 -15.64 25.85
N LEU A 334 12.60 -16.25 25.54
CA LEU A 334 11.55 -15.68 24.69
C LEU A 334 10.22 -15.70 25.44
N CYS A 335 9.52 -14.56 25.43
CA CYS A 335 8.17 -14.45 25.97
C CYS A 335 7.18 -14.23 24.82
N LEU A 336 6.03 -14.93 24.87
CA LEU A 336 4.96 -14.74 23.89
C LEU A 336 4.00 -13.65 24.34
N ALA A 337 3.91 -12.57 23.56
CA ALA A 337 2.82 -11.61 23.67
C ALA A 337 1.67 -12.04 22.76
N SER A 338 0.48 -12.22 23.34
CA SER A 338 -0.73 -12.60 22.61
C SER A 338 -1.52 -11.38 22.14
N CYS A 339 -2.28 -11.54 21.07
CA CYS A 339 -2.99 -10.45 20.40
C CYS A 339 -4.47 -10.36 20.82
N TRP A 340 -4.90 -9.19 21.32
CA TRP A 340 -6.31 -8.95 21.65
C TRP A 340 -7.24 -8.91 20.43
N ASP A 341 -6.75 -8.60 19.22
CA ASP A 341 -7.57 -8.66 17.99
C ASP A 341 -8.11 -10.08 17.77
N HIS A 342 -7.29 -11.10 18.07
CA HIS A 342 -7.69 -12.50 17.97
C HIS A 342 -8.64 -12.90 19.11
N ALA A 343 -8.33 -12.57 20.37
CA ALA A 343 -9.22 -12.85 21.50
C ALA A 343 -10.61 -12.22 21.30
N ARG A 344 -10.64 -10.95 20.88
CA ARG A 344 -11.86 -10.22 20.51
C ARG A 344 -12.62 -10.90 19.37
N ARG A 345 -11.92 -11.44 18.36
CA ARG A 345 -12.57 -12.10 17.21
C ARG A 345 -13.38 -13.32 17.67
N TYR A 346 -12.86 -14.13 18.58
CA TYR A 346 -13.61 -15.27 19.13
C TYR A 346 -14.90 -14.84 19.84
N VAL A 347 -14.83 -13.84 20.73
CA VAL A 347 -16.02 -13.30 21.41
C VAL A 347 -17.02 -12.72 20.42
N PHE A 348 -16.53 -11.97 19.43
CA PHE A 348 -17.39 -11.37 18.42
C PHE A 348 -18.09 -12.39 17.52
N ASN A 349 -17.41 -13.47 17.14
CA ASN A 349 -18.04 -14.49 16.29
C ASN A 349 -19.22 -15.17 17.02
N VAL A 350 -19.10 -15.35 18.34
CA VAL A 350 -20.21 -15.81 19.17
C VAL A 350 -21.29 -14.73 19.26
N HIS A 351 -20.92 -13.45 19.45
CA HIS A 351 -21.87 -12.35 19.48
C HIS A 351 -22.67 -12.19 18.18
N GLU A 352 -22.05 -12.36 17.00
CA GLU A 352 -22.76 -12.28 15.71
C GLU A 352 -23.80 -13.38 15.54
N THR A 353 -23.54 -14.57 16.09
CA THR A 353 -24.42 -15.73 15.93
C THR A 353 -25.47 -15.82 17.05
N ALA A 354 -25.09 -15.44 18.26
CA ALA A 354 -25.93 -15.45 19.46
C ALA A 354 -25.57 -14.26 20.38
N PRO A 355 -26.08 -13.04 20.06
CA PRO A 355 -25.83 -11.86 20.86
C PRO A 355 -26.33 -12.05 22.30
N SER A 356 -25.52 -11.63 23.28
CA SER A 356 -25.90 -11.59 24.69
C SER A 356 -25.29 -10.38 25.38
N GLU A 357 -25.89 -9.95 26.49
CA GLU A 357 -25.35 -8.82 27.28
C GLU A 357 -23.92 -9.09 27.73
N THR A 358 -23.60 -10.34 28.12
CA THR A 358 -22.23 -10.74 28.47
C THR A 358 -21.25 -10.53 27.31
N THR A 359 -21.58 -11.02 26.12
CA THR A 359 -20.69 -10.86 24.95
C THR A 359 -20.52 -9.39 24.56
N LYS A 360 -21.59 -8.58 24.68
CA LYS A 360 -21.54 -7.14 24.42
C LYS A 360 -20.63 -6.44 25.42
N GLN A 361 -20.84 -6.69 26.71
CA GLN A 361 -20.03 -6.14 27.79
C GLN A 361 -18.54 -6.44 27.60
N TRP A 362 -18.17 -7.69 27.26
CA TRP A 362 -16.78 -8.04 26.99
C TRP A 362 -16.21 -7.31 25.77
N LEU A 363 -17.00 -7.17 24.70
CA LEU A 363 -16.57 -6.41 23.51
C LEU A 363 -16.39 -4.93 23.79
N ASP A 364 -17.22 -4.35 24.65
CA ASP A 364 -17.13 -2.96 25.10
C ASP A 364 -15.89 -2.75 25.99
N MET A 365 -15.67 -3.62 26.98
CA MET A 365 -14.47 -3.59 27.82
C MET A 365 -13.17 -3.74 27.01
N ILE A 366 -13.16 -4.64 26.03
CA ILE A 366 -12.02 -4.74 25.10
C ILE A 366 -11.89 -3.45 24.29
N GLY A 367 -13.00 -2.84 23.87
CA GLY A 367 -13.04 -1.52 23.23
C GLY A 367 -12.34 -0.45 24.06
N ASP A 368 -12.67 -0.36 25.36
CA ASP A 368 -12.07 0.60 26.29
C ASP A 368 -10.54 0.44 26.40
N LEU A 369 -10.02 -0.80 26.32
CA LEU A 369 -8.57 -1.04 26.25
C LEU A 369 -7.95 -0.38 25.00
N TYR A 370 -8.59 -0.48 23.84
CA TYR A 370 -8.10 0.18 22.62
C TYR A 370 -8.21 1.71 22.68
N GLU A 371 -9.21 2.25 23.38
CA GLU A 371 -9.31 3.69 23.61
C GLU A 371 -8.15 4.20 24.46
N ILE A 372 -7.79 3.46 25.52
CA ILE A 372 -6.59 3.77 26.32
C ILE A 372 -5.33 3.73 25.43
N GLU A 373 -5.16 2.67 24.64
CA GLU A 373 -4.00 2.50 23.75
C GLU A 373 -3.87 3.63 22.71
N ALA A 374 -4.99 4.16 22.22
CA ALA A 374 -4.99 5.30 21.31
C ALA A 374 -4.39 6.56 21.96
N THR A 375 -4.63 6.79 23.26
CA THR A 375 -4.12 7.97 23.97
C THR A 375 -2.63 7.93 24.30
N ILE A 376 -2.02 6.74 24.30
CA ILE A 376 -0.61 6.53 24.68
C ILE A 376 0.28 6.13 23.49
N ARG A 377 -0.28 6.03 22.29
CA ARG A 377 0.49 5.71 21.08
C ARG A 377 1.51 6.79 20.78
N GLY A 378 2.71 6.38 20.40
CA GLY A 378 3.86 7.26 20.13
C GLY A 378 4.62 7.70 21.37
N LYS A 379 4.10 7.45 22.58
CA LYS A 379 4.79 7.75 23.83
C LYS A 379 5.90 6.73 24.12
N PRO A 380 6.92 7.11 24.91
CA PRO A 380 7.96 6.19 25.37
C PRO A 380 7.41 4.98 26.14
N PRO A 381 8.14 3.85 26.21
CA PRO A 381 7.67 2.62 26.83
C PRO A 381 7.30 2.76 28.32
N ASP A 382 8.03 3.55 29.09
CA ASP A 382 7.79 3.78 30.52
C ASP A 382 6.46 4.53 30.77
N GLU A 383 6.15 5.54 29.96
CA GLU A 383 4.87 6.26 30.04
C GLU A 383 3.69 5.35 29.68
N ARG A 384 3.85 4.55 28.61
CA ARG A 384 2.84 3.57 28.18
C ARG A 384 2.57 2.56 29.29
N ARG A 385 3.63 1.99 29.88
CA ARG A 385 3.52 1.04 31.00
C ARG A 385 2.80 1.66 32.21
N ARG A 386 3.15 2.88 32.59
CA ARG A 386 2.49 3.59 33.70
C ARG A 386 0.98 3.77 33.46
N ALA A 387 0.61 4.27 32.29
CA ALA A 387 -0.80 4.47 31.95
C ALA A 387 -1.60 3.16 31.89
N ARG A 388 -0.99 2.08 31.37
CA ARG A 388 -1.62 0.75 31.32
C ARG A 388 -1.82 0.16 32.71
N ARG A 389 -0.83 0.29 33.60
CA ARG A 389 -0.97 -0.16 35.00
C ARG A 389 -2.09 0.57 35.75
N GLU A 390 -2.26 1.86 35.48
CA GLU A 390 -3.31 2.67 36.11
C GLU A 390 -4.70 2.37 35.53
N LYS A 391 -4.81 2.19 34.21
CA LYS A 391 -6.11 2.18 33.51
C LYS A 391 -6.49 0.82 32.92
N SER A 392 -5.56 0.14 32.27
CA SER A 392 -5.83 -1.13 31.58
C SER A 392 -5.84 -2.33 32.53
N THR A 393 -4.93 -2.39 33.51
CA THR A 393 -4.84 -3.52 34.45
C THR A 393 -6.13 -3.73 35.26
N PRO A 394 -6.80 -2.68 35.80
CA PRO A 394 -8.09 -2.86 36.49
C PRO A 394 -9.19 -3.42 35.57
N LEU A 395 -9.29 -2.93 34.33
CA LEU A 395 -10.27 -3.40 33.35
C LEU A 395 -10.03 -4.87 32.97
N LEU A 396 -8.76 -5.25 32.80
CA LEU A 396 -8.37 -6.63 32.54
C LEU A 396 -8.76 -7.55 33.70
N GLY A 397 -8.52 -7.15 34.95
CA GLY A 397 -8.93 -7.92 36.13
C GLY A 397 -10.45 -8.17 36.16
N LEU A 398 -11.25 -7.15 35.88
CA LEU A 398 -12.72 -7.29 35.77
C LEU A 398 -13.11 -8.25 34.63
N LEU A 399 -12.44 -8.15 33.48
CA LEU A 399 -12.72 -8.99 32.32
C LEU A 399 -12.40 -10.45 32.61
N GLU A 400 -11.25 -10.72 33.23
CA GLU A 400 -10.82 -12.07 33.62
C GLU A 400 -11.83 -12.72 34.55
N MET A 401 -12.22 -11.98 35.60
CA MET A 401 -13.13 -12.46 36.64
C MET A 401 -14.49 -12.80 36.03
N SER A 402 -15.02 -11.90 35.19
CA SER A 402 -16.27 -12.12 34.46
C SER A 402 -16.22 -13.34 33.52
N MET A 403 -15.09 -13.53 32.81
CA MET A 403 -14.90 -14.70 31.95
C MET A 403 -14.87 -16.01 32.75
N ARG A 404 -14.17 -16.05 33.88
CA ARG A 404 -14.09 -17.23 34.76
C ARG A 404 -15.43 -17.58 35.40
N GLU A 405 -16.15 -16.58 35.91
CA GLU A 405 -17.50 -16.76 36.47
C GLU A 405 -18.46 -17.30 35.40
N LYS A 406 -18.43 -16.72 34.19
CA LYS A 406 -19.28 -17.17 33.10
C LYS A 406 -18.95 -18.61 32.71
N LEU A 407 -17.67 -18.96 32.59
CA LEU A 407 -17.22 -20.31 32.25
C LEU A 407 -17.79 -21.38 33.18
N ALA A 408 -17.86 -21.10 34.48
CA ALA A 408 -18.39 -22.02 35.49
C ALA A 408 -19.90 -22.33 35.31
N THR A 409 -20.64 -21.44 34.64
CA THR A 409 -22.09 -21.59 34.39
C THR A 409 -22.42 -22.24 33.05
N LEU A 410 -21.44 -22.34 32.15
CA LEU A 410 -21.66 -22.77 30.78
C LEU A 410 -21.55 -24.29 30.63
N TRP A 411 -22.39 -24.84 29.77
CA TRP A 411 -22.22 -26.22 29.32
C TRP A 411 -20.94 -26.35 28.47
N PRO A 412 -20.11 -27.41 28.61
CA PRO A 412 -18.77 -27.48 28.03
C PRO A 412 -18.64 -27.29 26.52
N LYS A 413 -19.68 -27.58 25.72
CA LYS A 413 -19.65 -27.39 24.26
C LYS A 413 -20.36 -26.12 23.80
N ALA A 414 -20.71 -25.21 24.70
CA ALA A 414 -21.25 -23.92 24.30
C ALA A 414 -20.19 -23.13 23.50
N PRO A 415 -20.54 -22.47 22.38
CA PRO A 415 -19.58 -21.72 21.55
C PRO A 415 -18.76 -20.68 22.34
N LEU A 416 -19.36 -20.11 23.39
CA LEU A 416 -18.70 -19.14 24.26
C LEU A 416 -17.55 -19.75 25.09
N VAL A 417 -17.57 -21.06 25.37
CA VAL A 417 -16.50 -21.76 26.10
C VAL A 417 -15.20 -21.72 25.32
N GLU A 418 -15.25 -21.91 24.00
CA GLU A 418 -14.05 -21.82 23.15
C GLU A 418 -13.45 -20.41 23.19
N ALA A 419 -14.28 -19.37 23.12
CA ALA A 419 -13.84 -17.99 23.18
C ALA A 419 -13.21 -17.61 24.53
N ILE A 420 -13.81 -18.06 25.63
CA ILE A 420 -13.26 -17.85 26.98
C ILE A 420 -11.94 -18.60 27.13
N ASN A 421 -11.90 -19.88 26.77
CA ASN A 421 -10.68 -20.70 26.90
C ASN A 421 -9.55 -20.17 26.01
N TYR A 422 -9.85 -19.64 24.83
CA TYR A 422 -8.84 -18.98 23.99
C TYR A 422 -8.12 -17.87 24.76
N SER A 423 -8.89 -17.04 25.46
CA SER A 423 -8.40 -15.87 26.20
C SER A 423 -7.71 -16.29 27.50
N LEU A 424 -8.37 -17.10 28.34
CA LEU A 424 -7.82 -17.52 29.64
C LEU A 424 -6.56 -18.37 29.52
N ASN A 425 -6.46 -19.25 28.51
CA ASN A 425 -5.24 -20.05 28.29
C ASN A 425 -4.04 -19.21 27.83
N ARG A 426 -4.26 -17.95 27.47
CA ARG A 426 -3.24 -17.01 26.97
C ARG A 426 -3.20 -15.73 27.80
N TRP A 427 -3.75 -15.75 29.01
CA TRP A 427 -3.97 -14.55 29.79
C TRP A 427 -2.67 -13.80 30.09
N ASP A 428 -1.62 -14.52 30.49
CA ASP A 428 -0.29 -13.94 30.73
C ASP A 428 0.25 -13.22 29.48
N GLY A 429 0.16 -13.87 28.31
CA GLY A 429 0.57 -13.27 27.04
C GLY A 429 -0.32 -12.09 26.61
N LEU A 430 -1.62 -12.14 26.90
CA LEU A 430 -2.59 -11.07 26.60
C LEU A 430 -2.41 -9.87 27.54
N THR A 431 -1.86 -10.06 28.72
CA THR A 431 -1.65 -8.99 29.72
C THR A 431 -0.21 -8.45 29.74
N LEU A 432 0.74 -9.14 29.10
CA LEU A 432 2.16 -8.74 29.01
C LEU A 432 2.37 -7.29 28.55
N PHE A 433 1.50 -6.75 27.69
CA PHE A 433 1.59 -5.35 27.25
C PHE A 433 1.43 -4.33 28.41
N CYS A 434 0.77 -4.71 29.50
CA CYS A 434 0.67 -3.87 30.71
C CYS A 434 1.99 -3.79 31.47
N ASP A 435 2.83 -4.82 31.38
CA ASP A 435 4.12 -4.89 32.08
C ASP A 435 5.29 -4.42 31.23
N ASP A 436 5.22 -4.59 29.90
CA ASP A 436 6.22 -4.11 28.95
C ASP A 436 5.62 -3.08 27.98
N GLY A 437 6.04 -1.81 28.14
CA GLY A 437 5.58 -0.71 27.32
C GLY A 437 5.91 -0.81 25.83
N ARG A 438 6.87 -1.66 25.44
CA ARG A 438 7.25 -1.89 24.03
C ARG A 438 6.23 -2.76 23.30
N VAL A 439 5.56 -3.64 24.03
CA VAL A 439 4.57 -4.58 23.51
C VAL A 439 3.30 -3.83 23.12
N GLU A 440 2.72 -4.24 22.00
CA GLU A 440 1.46 -3.69 21.50
C GLU A 440 0.29 -4.52 22.00
N ILE A 441 -0.90 -3.93 22.13
CA ILE A 441 -2.12 -4.70 22.40
C ILE A 441 -2.48 -5.67 21.25
N SER A 442 -1.98 -5.40 20.04
CA SER A 442 -2.33 -6.15 18.83
C SER A 442 -1.18 -6.40 17.85
N ASN A 443 -1.29 -7.51 17.11
CA ASN A 443 -0.30 -7.98 16.15
C ASN A 443 -0.52 -7.45 14.72
N VAL A 444 -1.28 -6.35 14.59
CA VAL A 444 -1.69 -5.80 13.28
C VAL A 444 -0.50 -5.45 12.36
N LEU A 445 0.68 -5.21 12.91
CA LEU A 445 1.88 -4.90 12.13
C LEU A 445 2.35 -6.09 11.28
N ALA A 446 2.33 -7.31 11.83
CA ALA A 446 2.62 -8.52 11.06
C ALA A 446 1.53 -8.79 10.01
N GLU A 447 0.25 -8.67 10.39
CA GLU A 447 -0.89 -8.85 9.49
C GLU A 447 -0.81 -7.89 8.29
N ASN A 448 -0.53 -6.61 8.55
CA ASN A 448 -0.39 -5.58 7.52
C ASN A 448 0.79 -5.88 6.58
N ALA A 449 1.91 -6.37 7.11
CA ALA A 449 3.04 -6.77 6.28
C ALA A 449 2.69 -7.94 5.34
N LEU A 450 1.89 -8.90 5.80
CA LEU A 450 1.43 -10.04 4.99
C LEU A 450 0.39 -9.68 3.93
N ARG A 451 -0.30 -8.53 4.01
CA ARG A 451 -1.30 -8.12 3.00
C ARG A 451 -0.73 -8.09 1.59
N CYS A 452 0.54 -7.67 1.42
CA CYS A 452 1.17 -7.67 0.09
C CYS A 452 1.29 -9.09 -0.49
N VAL A 453 1.59 -10.09 0.33
CA VAL A 453 1.64 -11.49 -0.09
C VAL A 453 0.23 -12.00 -0.45
N ALA A 454 -0.77 -11.65 0.35
CA ALA A 454 -2.17 -12.04 0.10
C ALA A 454 -2.71 -11.50 -1.22
N LEU A 455 -2.41 -10.23 -1.56
CA LEU A 455 -2.74 -9.62 -2.86
C LEU A 455 -1.98 -10.27 -4.01
N GLY A 456 -0.69 -10.57 -3.80
CA GLY A 456 0.13 -11.29 -4.77
C GLY A 456 -0.43 -12.67 -5.12
N ARG A 457 -0.84 -13.45 -4.10
CA ARG A 457 -1.42 -14.79 -4.26
C ARG A 457 -2.70 -14.82 -5.10
N ARG A 458 -3.46 -13.72 -5.14
CA ARG A 458 -4.63 -13.60 -6.04
C ARG A 458 -4.23 -13.36 -7.50
N ASN A 459 -3.03 -12.83 -7.75
CA ASN A 459 -2.54 -12.45 -9.08
C ASN A 459 -1.60 -13.47 -9.72
N PHE A 460 -0.84 -14.23 -8.94
CA PHE A 460 -0.03 -15.35 -9.42
C PHE A 460 -0.41 -16.64 -8.68
N MET A 461 -0.82 -17.66 -9.44
CA MET A 461 -1.49 -18.86 -8.90
C MET A 461 -0.60 -19.74 -8.00
N PHE A 462 0.72 -19.71 -8.15
CA PHE A 462 1.67 -20.52 -7.37
C PHE A 462 3.11 -20.03 -7.49
N ALA A 463 3.95 -20.40 -6.51
CA ALA A 463 5.40 -20.44 -6.66
C ALA A 463 5.80 -21.70 -7.45
N GLY A 464 6.76 -21.56 -8.37
CA GLY A 464 7.19 -22.68 -9.24
C GLY A 464 7.98 -23.78 -8.53
N SER A 465 8.55 -23.48 -7.36
CA SER A 465 9.39 -24.38 -6.54
C SER A 465 9.55 -23.78 -5.14
N ASP A 466 10.12 -24.56 -4.20
CA ASP A 466 10.53 -24.05 -2.88
C ASP A 466 11.50 -22.88 -2.99
N SER A 467 12.52 -23.00 -3.87
CA SER A 467 13.43 -21.89 -4.17
C SER A 467 12.73 -20.66 -4.77
N GLY A 468 11.56 -20.84 -5.40
CA GLY A 468 10.71 -19.74 -5.82
C GLY A 468 10.04 -19.02 -4.65
N GLY A 469 9.70 -19.76 -3.58
CA GLY A 469 9.21 -19.22 -2.32
C GLY A 469 10.28 -18.46 -1.55
N GLU A 470 11.49 -19.02 -1.45
CA GLU A 470 12.67 -18.35 -0.84
C GLU A 470 12.97 -17.02 -1.55
N ARG A 471 13.01 -17.03 -2.89
CA ARG A 471 13.17 -15.81 -3.69
C ARG A 471 12.11 -14.76 -3.41
N ALA A 472 10.85 -15.20 -3.28
CA ALA A 472 9.76 -14.30 -2.96
C ALA A 472 9.96 -13.69 -1.56
N ALA A 473 10.34 -14.49 -0.57
CA ALA A 473 10.62 -14.03 0.79
C ALA A 473 11.70 -12.95 0.82
N ALA A 474 12.83 -13.16 0.13
CA ALA A 474 13.91 -12.18 0.04
C ALA A 474 13.44 -10.84 -0.56
N MET A 475 12.74 -10.90 -1.72
CA MET A 475 12.27 -9.69 -2.39
C MET A 475 11.18 -8.96 -1.59
N TYR A 476 10.25 -9.69 -0.97
CA TYR A 476 9.25 -9.08 -0.07
C TYR A 476 9.90 -8.41 1.14
N SER A 477 11.00 -8.95 1.66
CA SER A 477 11.72 -8.35 2.80
C SER A 477 12.30 -6.98 2.44
N LEU A 478 13.02 -6.90 1.33
CA LEU A 478 13.64 -5.65 0.87
C LEU A 478 12.59 -4.60 0.50
N ILE A 479 11.57 -4.98 -0.29
CA ILE A 479 10.50 -4.08 -0.72
C ILE A 479 9.63 -3.66 0.46
N GLY A 480 9.26 -4.60 1.33
CA GLY A 480 8.45 -4.33 2.52
C GLY A 480 9.15 -3.34 3.45
N SER A 481 10.46 -3.52 3.65
CA SER A 481 11.25 -2.60 4.47
C SER A 481 11.37 -1.21 3.84
N CYS A 482 11.45 -1.10 2.50
CA CYS A 482 11.35 0.20 1.83
C CYS A 482 10.01 0.89 2.12
N LYS A 483 8.89 0.16 1.95
CA LYS A 483 7.54 0.68 2.18
C LYS A 483 7.34 1.15 3.63
N LEU A 484 7.82 0.38 4.61
CA LEU A 484 7.73 0.76 6.03
C LEU A 484 8.45 2.08 6.36
N ASN A 485 9.47 2.44 5.58
CA ASN A 485 10.27 3.67 5.76
C ASN A 485 9.93 4.77 4.74
N ASN A 486 8.83 4.65 3.99
CA ASN A 486 8.43 5.60 2.94
C ASN A 486 9.49 5.81 1.84
N ILE A 487 10.26 4.77 1.53
CA ILE A 487 11.29 4.79 0.49
C ILE A 487 10.72 4.19 -0.79
N ASN A 488 10.95 4.84 -1.93
CA ASN A 488 10.56 4.30 -3.23
C ASN A 488 11.31 2.98 -3.51
N PRO A 489 10.63 1.81 -3.54
CA PRO A 489 11.31 0.52 -3.68
C PRO A 489 12.03 0.36 -5.03
N ARG A 490 11.55 1.03 -6.09
CA ARG A 490 12.15 0.95 -7.43
C ARG A 490 13.46 1.72 -7.48
N ALA A 491 13.46 2.94 -6.95
CA ALA A 491 14.68 3.75 -6.86
C ALA A 491 15.73 3.07 -5.96
N TYR A 492 15.30 2.50 -4.83
CA TYR A 492 16.17 1.73 -3.94
C TYR A 492 16.78 0.50 -4.64
N LEU A 493 15.97 -0.36 -5.26
CA LEU A 493 16.49 -1.55 -5.92
C LEU A 493 17.38 -1.21 -7.11
N GLU A 494 17.06 -0.15 -7.86
CA GLU A 494 17.93 0.35 -8.93
C GLU A 494 19.30 0.78 -8.39
N PHE A 495 19.32 1.53 -7.29
CA PHE A 495 20.56 1.89 -6.60
C PHE A 495 21.33 0.65 -6.13
N VAL A 496 20.68 -0.26 -5.39
CA VAL A 496 21.33 -1.47 -4.87
C VAL A 496 21.91 -2.29 -6.01
N LEU A 497 21.12 -2.61 -7.05
CA LEU A 497 21.58 -3.42 -8.17
C LEU A 497 22.68 -2.73 -9.01
N THR A 498 22.82 -1.41 -8.93
CA THR A 498 23.91 -0.68 -9.59
C THR A 498 25.23 -0.82 -8.83
N HIS A 499 25.20 -0.93 -7.50
CA HIS A 499 26.41 -0.86 -6.66
C HIS A 499 26.81 -2.20 -6.03
N ILE A 500 25.87 -3.10 -5.79
CA ILE A 500 26.08 -4.30 -4.96
C ILE A 500 27.15 -5.25 -5.52
N ALA A 501 27.35 -5.31 -6.84
CA ALA A 501 28.37 -6.15 -7.46
C ALA A 501 29.81 -5.71 -7.11
N ASP A 502 30.03 -4.40 -6.94
CA ASP A 502 31.33 -3.81 -6.59
C ASP A 502 31.43 -3.49 -5.09
N HIS A 503 30.35 -3.72 -4.32
CA HIS A 503 30.29 -3.35 -2.92
C HIS A 503 31.01 -4.38 -2.03
N GLN A 504 31.71 -3.90 -1.02
CA GLN A 504 32.42 -4.79 -0.10
C GLN A 504 31.44 -5.54 0.80
N ALA A 505 31.57 -6.87 0.84
CA ALA A 505 30.66 -7.75 1.59
C ALA A 505 30.56 -7.41 3.09
N ASN A 506 31.66 -6.96 3.71
CA ASN A 506 31.68 -6.55 5.12
C ASN A 506 31.00 -5.20 5.41
N ARG A 507 30.65 -4.44 4.36
CA ARG A 507 29.93 -3.16 4.45
C ARG A 507 28.54 -3.23 3.84
N ILE A 508 28.00 -4.44 3.66
CA ILE A 508 26.69 -4.65 3.01
C ILE A 508 25.55 -3.92 3.73
N ASP A 509 25.67 -3.69 5.04
CA ASP A 509 24.70 -2.96 5.85
C ASP A 509 24.50 -1.50 5.36
N GLU A 510 25.49 -0.90 4.68
CA GLU A 510 25.37 0.43 4.04
C GLU A 510 24.31 0.45 2.92
N LEU A 511 23.97 -0.72 2.35
CA LEU A 511 22.96 -0.87 1.31
C LEU A 511 21.55 -1.14 1.87
N LEU A 512 21.35 -1.14 3.19
CA LEU A 512 20.01 -1.27 3.79
C LEU A 512 19.12 -0.06 3.43
N PRO A 513 17.77 -0.22 3.36
CA PRO A 513 16.87 0.80 2.82
C PRO A 513 17.10 2.21 3.36
N TRP A 514 17.08 2.38 4.68
CA TRP A 514 17.26 3.68 5.34
C TRP A 514 18.65 4.29 5.14
N ASN A 515 19.69 3.48 4.93
CA ASN A 515 21.04 3.97 4.66
C ASN A 515 21.17 4.49 3.22
N VAL A 516 20.43 3.88 2.28
CA VAL A 516 20.37 4.30 0.88
C VAL A 516 19.48 5.52 0.67
N ALA A 517 18.46 5.73 1.52
CA ALA A 517 17.48 6.81 1.38
C ALA A 517 18.12 8.20 1.15
N LYS A 518 19.23 8.49 1.84
CA LYS A 518 20.00 9.75 1.70
C LYS A 518 20.57 9.98 0.30
N HIS A 519 20.78 8.91 -0.48
CA HIS A 519 21.28 8.95 -1.84
C HIS A 519 20.17 9.02 -2.90
N LEU A 520 18.90 8.83 -2.51
CA LEU A 520 17.75 8.83 -3.42
C LEU A 520 17.01 10.18 -3.46
N LEU A 521 17.29 11.08 -2.53
CA LEU A 521 16.70 12.42 -2.54
C LEU A 521 17.25 13.20 -3.74
N PRO A 522 16.40 13.91 -4.50
CA PRO A 522 16.89 14.82 -5.52
C PRO A 522 17.77 15.85 -4.82
N SER A 523 19.03 15.94 -5.25
CA SER A 523 19.91 17.05 -4.89
C SER A 523 19.15 18.34 -5.21
N THR A 524 18.79 19.11 -4.19
CA THR A 524 18.25 20.45 -4.35
C THR A 524 19.18 21.18 -5.30
N PRO A 525 18.72 21.69 -6.46
CA PRO A 525 19.61 22.48 -7.30
C PRO A 525 20.04 23.67 -6.46
N THR A 526 21.33 23.70 -6.10
CA THR A 526 21.96 24.86 -5.50
C THR A 526 21.72 26.00 -6.46
N SER A 527 20.88 26.94 -6.05
CA SER A 527 20.65 28.19 -6.78
C SER A 527 22.00 28.87 -6.94
N LEU A 528 22.50 28.96 -8.17
CA LEU A 528 23.61 29.84 -8.54
C LEU A 528 23.07 31.25 -8.77
#